data_AF-A0A847WKF1-F1
#
_entry.id   AF-A0A847WKF1-F1
#
_cell.length_a   1.000
_cell.length_b   1.000
_cell.length_c   1.000
_cell.angle_alpha   90.00
_cell.angle_beta   90.00
_cell.angle_gamma   90.00
#
_symmetry.space_group_name_H-M   'P 1'
#
loop_
_entity.id
_entity.type
_entity.pdbx_description
1 polymer ?
#
loop_
_entity_poly.entity_id
_entity_poly.type
_entity_poly.pdbx_seq_one_letter_code
_entity_poly.pdbx_strand_id
1 'polypeptide(L)'
;LVVMGFDYGSLTLKQEKTGEQRLVLTKGNGPEKEEEEETSVAIDQSDIYLRVTVKEGAECFFSYSLDGESFHSIGDQWIAKKGQWIGAKVGIFSTNLLQKNSKGYADFDWVLVEEI
;
A
#
# COMPACT_ATOMS: atom_id res chain seq x y z
N LEU A 1 2.62 -2.14 -0.64
CA LEU A 1 1.51 -3.10 -0.83
C LEU A 1 0.37 -2.40 -1.56
N VAL A 2 -0.21 -3.00 -2.59
CA VAL A 2 -1.34 -2.43 -3.35
C VAL A 2 -2.44 -3.45 -3.55
N VAL A 3 -3.68 -3.01 -3.46
CA VAL A 3 -4.84 -3.68 -4.06
C VAL A 3 -5.26 -2.86 -5.27
N MET A 4 -5.10 -3.42 -6.47
CA MET A 4 -5.30 -2.71 -7.73
C MET A 4 -6.51 -3.20 -8.53
N GLY A 5 -7.18 -2.25 -9.15
CA GLY A 5 -8.33 -2.42 -10.04
C GLY A 5 -8.60 -1.12 -10.80
N PHE A 6 -9.86 -0.78 -11.10
CA PHE A 6 -10.20 0.58 -11.54
C PHE A 6 -9.93 1.60 -10.44
N ASP A 7 -10.40 1.29 -9.24
CA ASP A 7 -9.94 1.96 -8.03
C ASP A 7 -8.80 1.13 -7.45
N TYR A 8 -7.84 1.79 -6.81
CA TYR A 8 -6.77 1.12 -6.09
C TYR A 8 -6.57 1.74 -4.72
N GLY A 9 -6.13 0.90 -3.78
CA GLY A 9 -5.66 1.32 -2.46
C GLY A 9 -4.22 0.84 -2.28
N SER A 10 -3.32 1.70 -1.81
CA SER A 10 -1.93 1.34 -1.60
C SER A 10 -1.39 1.85 -0.27
N LEU A 11 -0.65 0.98 0.42
CA LEU A 11 0.09 1.30 1.62
C LEU A 11 1.58 1.26 1.28
N THR A 12 2.25 2.40 1.36
CA THR A 12 3.62 2.60 0.83
C THR A 12 4.52 3.32 1.80
N LEU A 13 5.80 2.90 1.87
CA LEU A 13 6.82 3.66 2.55
C LEU A 13 7.35 4.73 1.60
N LYS A 14 7.13 6.00 1.96
CA LYS A 14 7.55 7.17 1.21
C LYS A 14 8.73 7.82 1.92
N GLN A 15 9.82 8.02 1.19
CA GLN A 15 10.96 8.79 1.67
C GLN A 15 10.83 10.24 1.23
N GLU A 16 10.79 11.16 2.19
CA GLU A 16 10.74 12.59 1.94
C GLU A 16 12.12 13.15 1.64
N LYS A 17 12.16 14.33 1.01
CA LYS A 17 13.44 15.01 0.66
C LYS A 17 14.28 15.37 1.89
N THR A 18 13.65 15.52 3.05
CA THR A 18 14.30 15.81 4.33
C THR A 18 14.98 14.58 4.93
N GLY A 19 14.75 13.39 4.38
CA GLY A 19 15.24 12.11 4.90
C GLY A 19 14.25 11.40 5.83
N GLU A 20 13.18 12.07 6.24
CA GLU A 20 12.09 11.46 6.99
C GLU A 20 11.38 10.38 6.14
N GLN A 21 10.93 9.31 6.81
CA GLN A 21 10.13 8.28 6.17
C GLN A 21 8.71 8.31 6.74
N ARG A 22 7.74 8.08 5.86
CA ARG A 22 6.33 7.99 6.25
C ARG A 22 5.70 6.79 5.58
N LEU A 23 4.90 6.06 6.34
CA LEU A 23 3.99 5.08 5.79
C LEU A 23 2.72 5.82 5.37
N VAL A 24 2.38 5.76 4.09
CA VAL A 24 1.28 6.52 3.48
C VAL A 24 0.25 5.56 2.92
N LEU A 25 -1.00 5.77 3.30
CA LEU A 25 -2.15 5.12 2.70
C LEU A 25 -2.74 6.05 1.64
N THR A 26 -2.82 5.56 0.41
CA THR A 26 -3.30 6.30 -0.76
C THR A 26 -4.44 5.54 -1.40
N LYS A 27 -5.51 6.26 -1.75
CA LYS A 27 -6.64 5.76 -2.54
C LYS A 27 -6.67 6.51 -3.88
N GLY A 28 -7.02 5.82 -4.95
CA GLY A 28 -7.11 6.46 -6.25
C GLY A 28 -8.01 5.75 -7.24
N ASN A 29 -8.33 6.45 -8.31
CA ASN A 29 -9.05 5.95 -9.47
C ASN A 29 -8.14 6.07 -10.71
N GLY A 30 -7.73 4.93 -11.26
CA GLY A 30 -6.80 4.87 -12.39
C GLY A 30 -7.32 5.57 -13.65
N PRO A 31 -8.53 5.24 -14.15
CA PRO A 31 -9.12 5.89 -15.32
C PRO A 31 -9.28 7.41 -15.21
N GLU A 32 -9.68 7.90 -14.03
CA GLU A 32 -9.91 9.33 -13.77
C GLU A 32 -8.63 10.06 -13.38
N LYS A 33 -7.53 9.32 -13.13
CA LYS A 33 -6.24 9.84 -12.68
C LYS A 33 -6.34 10.63 -11.37
N GLU A 34 -7.22 10.18 -10.50
CA GLU A 34 -7.42 10.76 -9.18
C GLU A 34 -6.64 9.93 -8.16
N GLU A 35 -5.96 10.63 -7.26
CA GLU A 35 -5.15 10.04 -6.21
C GLU A 35 -5.19 10.96 -4.98
N GLU A 36 -5.48 10.39 -3.82
CA GLU A 36 -5.55 11.09 -2.55
C GLU A 36 -4.78 10.31 -1.47
N GLU A 37 -3.87 11.00 -0.78
CA GLU A 37 -3.27 10.51 0.46
C GLU A 37 -4.31 10.63 1.58
N GLU A 38 -4.89 9.51 1.99
CA GLU A 38 -5.92 9.48 3.03
C GLU A 38 -5.33 9.76 4.41
N THR A 39 -4.22 9.08 4.73
CA THR A 39 -3.53 9.25 6.00
C THR A 39 -2.08 8.79 5.93
N SER A 40 -1.26 9.23 6.88
CA SER A 40 0.13 8.82 6.99
C SER A 40 0.62 8.76 8.43
N VAL A 41 1.63 7.93 8.67
CA VAL A 41 2.30 7.78 9.96
C VAL A 41 3.81 7.93 9.76
N ALA A 42 4.48 8.69 10.63
CA ALA A 42 5.93 8.78 10.61
C ALA A 42 6.56 7.44 11.03
N ILE A 43 7.53 6.95 10.26
CA ILE A 43 8.24 5.70 10.54
C ILE A 43 9.73 6.00 10.65
N ASP A 44 10.38 5.41 11.65
CA ASP A 44 11.81 5.52 11.93
C ASP A 44 12.58 4.20 11.76
N GLN A 45 11.90 3.16 11.25
CA GLN A 45 12.46 1.82 11.02
C GLN A 45 12.54 1.48 9.54
N SER A 46 13.51 0.62 9.20
CA SER A 46 13.73 0.19 7.81
C SER A 46 12.92 -1.07 7.46
N ASP A 47 12.69 -1.94 8.43
CA ASP A 47 11.92 -3.17 8.26
C ASP A 47 10.48 -2.94 8.71
N ILE A 48 9.52 -3.18 7.82
CA ILE A 48 8.10 -2.94 8.06
C ILE A 48 7.30 -4.07 7.43
N TYR A 49 6.36 -4.61 8.18
CA TYR A 49 5.41 -5.59 7.68
C TYR A 49 4.14 -4.87 7.25
N LEU A 50 3.69 -5.14 6.02
CA LEU A 50 2.47 -4.56 5.46
C LEU A 50 1.44 -5.67 5.28
N ARG A 51 0.18 -5.39 5.62
CA ARG A 51 -0.92 -6.34 5.49
C ARG A 51 -2.15 -5.66 4.91
N VAL A 52 -2.85 -6.41 4.08
CA VAL A 52 -4.23 -6.12 3.70
C VAL A 52 -5.08 -7.33 4.04
N THR A 53 -6.14 -7.11 4.80
CA THR A 53 -7.15 -8.12 5.12
C THR A 53 -8.32 -7.90 4.19
N VAL A 54 -8.69 -8.91 3.40
CA VAL A 54 -9.79 -8.84 2.44
C VAL A 54 -10.94 -9.72 2.92
N LYS A 55 -12.09 -9.12 3.22
CA LYS A 55 -13.30 -9.84 3.64
C LYS A 55 -14.27 -10.02 2.48
N GLU A 56 -15.31 -10.83 2.73
CA GLU A 56 -16.47 -10.99 1.85
C GLU A 56 -17.01 -9.61 1.40
N GLY A 57 -17.43 -9.50 0.14
CA GLY A 57 -17.81 -8.20 -0.43
C GLY A 57 -16.63 -7.32 -0.88
N ALA A 58 -15.41 -7.86 -0.92
CA ALA A 58 -14.18 -7.17 -1.33
C ALA A 58 -13.79 -6.00 -0.41
N GLU A 59 -14.17 -6.07 0.86
CA GLU A 59 -13.81 -5.10 1.88
C GLU A 59 -12.34 -5.27 2.29
N CYS A 60 -11.54 -4.25 2.01
CA CYS A 60 -10.12 -4.22 2.30
C CYS A 60 -9.83 -3.36 3.54
N PHE A 61 -9.04 -3.91 4.44
CA PHE A 61 -8.54 -3.23 5.65
C PHE A 61 -7.01 -3.25 5.61
N PHE A 62 -6.39 -2.07 5.58
CA PHE A 62 -4.94 -1.94 5.59
C PHE A 62 -4.40 -1.87 7.01
N SER A 63 -3.27 -2.54 7.23
CA SER A 63 -2.56 -2.51 8.50
C SER A 63 -1.06 -2.69 8.30
N TYR A 64 -0.29 -2.34 9.31
CA TYR A 64 1.16 -2.49 9.32
C TYR A 64 1.65 -2.93 10.69
N SER A 65 2.86 -3.48 10.73
CA SER A 65 3.54 -3.88 11.97
C SER A 65 5.02 -3.53 11.89
N LEU A 66 5.58 -3.12 13.03
CA LEU A 66 7.00 -2.77 13.20
C LEU A 66 7.79 -3.87 13.92
N ASP A 67 7.11 -4.85 14.51
CA ASP A 67 7.70 -5.98 15.23
C ASP A 67 7.42 -7.33 14.54
N GLY A 68 6.52 -7.36 13.55
CA GLY A 68 6.05 -8.57 12.88
C GLY A 68 4.96 -9.32 13.65
N GLU A 69 4.59 -8.86 14.85
CA GLU A 69 3.65 -9.53 15.76
C GLU A 69 2.36 -8.72 15.92
N SER A 70 2.49 -7.42 16.24
CA SER A 70 1.39 -6.51 16.52
C SER A 70 1.08 -5.66 15.29
N PHE A 71 -0.13 -5.82 14.75
CA PHE A 71 -0.59 -5.05 13.59
C PHE A 71 -1.48 -3.87 14.00
N HIS A 72 -1.16 -2.71 13.47
CA HIS A 72 -1.91 -1.47 13.63
C HIS A 72 -2.69 -1.16 12.35
N SER A 73 -4.01 -0.98 12.48
CA SER A 73 -4.85 -0.55 11.36
C SER A 73 -4.52 0.89 10.95
N ILE A 74 -4.65 1.17 9.65
CA ILE A 74 -4.45 2.51 9.08
C ILE A 74 -5.54 2.81 8.06
N GLY A 75 -6.14 4.00 8.19
CA GLY A 75 -7.25 4.47 7.36
C GLY A 75 -8.56 3.71 7.56
N ASP A 76 -9.53 4.04 6.73
CA ASP A 76 -10.87 3.47 6.76
C ASP A 76 -11.02 2.30 5.78
N GLN A 77 -12.04 1.47 6.03
CA GLN A 77 -12.48 0.41 5.12
C GLN A 77 -12.59 0.92 3.69
N TRP A 78 -12.14 0.10 2.74
CA TRP A 78 -12.20 0.41 1.32
C TRP A 78 -12.67 -0.79 0.50
N ILE A 79 -13.55 -0.57 -0.47
CA ILE A 79 -14.09 -1.66 -1.30
C ILE A 79 -13.28 -1.74 -2.59
N ALA A 80 -12.63 -2.88 -2.82
CA ALA A 80 -11.86 -3.08 -4.04
C ALA A 80 -12.79 -3.20 -5.25
N LYS A 81 -12.45 -2.49 -6.33
CA LYS A 81 -13.15 -2.60 -7.62
C LYS A 81 -12.37 -3.47 -8.59
N LYS A 82 -13.07 -4.20 -9.45
CA LYS A 82 -12.44 -4.91 -10.58
C LYS A 82 -11.73 -3.93 -11.52
N GLY A 83 -10.72 -4.41 -12.24
CA GLY A 83 -10.12 -3.67 -13.34
C GLY A 83 -10.82 -3.93 -14.67
N GLN A 84 -10.29 -3.33 -15.74
CA GLN A 84 -10.76 -3.59 -17.09
C GLN A 84 -10.42 -5.04 -17.50
N TRP A 85 -11.45 -5.88 -17.64
CA TRP A 85 -11.35 -7.30 -17.99
C TRP A 85 -10.59 -8.19 -16.99
N ILE A 86 -10.25 -7.68 -15.81
CA ILE A 86 -9.54 -8.41 -14.75
C ILE A 86 -10.23 -8.22 -13.39
N GLY A 87 -10.12 -9.21 -12.51
CA GLY A 87 -10.44 -9.02 -11.08
C GLY A 87 -9.41 -8.12 -10.40
N ALA A 88 -9.75 -7.64 -9.19
CA ALA A 88 -8.80 -6.93 -8.35
C ALA A 88 -7.58 -7.82 -8.03
N LYS A 89 -6.41 -7.22 -7.87
CA LYS A 89 -5.15 -7.93 -7.61
C LYS A 89 -4.39 -7.32 -6.45
N VAL A 90 -3.72 -8.15 -5.68
CA VAL A 90 -2.76 -7.71 -4.66
C VAL A 90 -1.36 -7.71 -5.28
N GLY A 91 -0.55 -6.72 -4.93
CA GLY A 91 0.82 -6.64 -5.41
C GLY A 91 1.76 -5.82 -4.51
N ILE A 92 3.04 -5.89 -4.85
CA ILE A 92 4.10 -5.05 -4.30
C ILE A 92 4.73 -4.24 -5.43
N PHE A 93 5.22 -3.05 -5.10
CA PHE A 93 5.86 -2.18 -6.07
C PHE A 93 6.83 -1.24 -5.35
N SER A 94 7.77 -0.71 -6.12
CA SER A 94 8.65 0.40 -5.73
C SER A 94 8.77 1.32 -6.94
N THR A 95 8.62 2.62 -6.73
CA THR A 95 8.61 3.61 -7.82
C THR A 95 9.33 4.88 -7.41
N ASN A 96 9.95 5.54 -8.37
CA ASN A 96 10.53 6.85 -8.20
C ASN A 96 9.69 7.92 -8.90
N LEU A 97 8.91 8.67 -8.13
CA LEU A 97 8.02 9.71 -8.66
C LEU A 97 8.78 10.93 -9.20
N LEU A 98 10.07 11.12 -8.87
CA LEU A 98 10.86 12.26 -9.33
C LEU A 98 11.29 12.16 -10.81
N GLN A 99 10.98 11.05 -11.50
CA GLN A 99 11.28 10.81 -12.91
C GLN A 99 12.76 11.08 -13.30
N LYS A 100 13.68 10.85 -12.35
CA LYS A 100 15.12 10.95 -12.55
C LYS A 100 15.75 9.57 -12.38
N ASN A 101 16.87 9.34 -13.04
CA ASN A 101 17.68 8.13 -12.79
C ASN A 101 18.02 8.06 -11.30
N SER A 102 17.56 6.98 -10.66
CA SER A 102 17.76 6.70 -9.25
C SER A 102 18.24 5.27 -9.09
N LYS A 103 19.00 5.03 -8.03
CA LYS A 103 19.40 3.68 -7.59
C LYS A 103 18.55 3.19 -6.41
N GLY A 104 17.43 3.88 -6.12
CA GLY A 104 16.49 3.47 -5.08
C GLY A 104 15.85 2.13 -5.43
N TYR A 105 15.75 1.27 -4.43
CA TYR A 105 15.10 -0.04 -4.50
C TYR A 105 14.34 -0.28 -3.20
N ALA A 106 13.49 -1.29 -3.20
CA ALA A 106 12.90 -1.85 -1.99
C ALA A 106 13.13 -3.36 -2.03
N ASP A 107 13.65 -3.92 -0.94
CA ASP A 107 13.79 -5.36 -0.78
C ASP A 107 12.55 -5.91 -0.08
N PHE A 108 12.01 -6.99 -0.63
CA PHE A 108 10.84 -7.69 -0.09
C PHE A 108 11.26 -9.10 0.26
N ASP A 109 11.24 -9.44 1.55
CA ASP A 109 11.67 -10.75 2.04
C ASP A 109 10.69 -11.87 1.63
N TRP A 110 9.39 -11.64 1.81
CA TRP A 110 8.34 -12.60 1.44
C TRP A 110 7.00 -11.94 1.15
N VAL A 111 6.11 -12.70 0.50
CA VAL A 111 4.69 -12.40 0.37
C VAL A 111 3.92 -13.64 0.81
N LEU A 112 3.11 -13.50 1.87
CA LEU A 112 2.26 -14.56 2.39
C LEU A 112 0.82 -14.25 2.01
N VAL A 113 0.12 -15.27 1.52
CA VAL A 113 -1.31 -15.20 1.23
C VAL A 113 -1.96 -16.38 1.94
N GLU A 114 -2.91 -16.08 2.81
CA GLU A 114 -3.65 -17.06 3.60
C GLU A 114 -5.15 -16.75 3.57
N GLU A 115 -5.97 -17.79 3.69
CA GLU A 115 -7.41 -17.63 3.90
C GLU A 115 -7.68 -17.23 5.36
N ILE A 116 -8.72 -16.43 5.56
CA ILE A 116 -9.13 -15.93 6.88
C ILE A 116 -10.19 -16.84 7.48
#